data_AF-G3IRE3-F1
#
_entry.id   AF-G3IRE3-F1
#
_cell.length_a   1.000
_cell.length_b   1.000
_cell.length_c   1.000
_cell.angle_alpha   90.00
_cell.angle_beta   90.00
_cell.angle_gamma   90.00
#
_symmetry.space_group_name_H-M   'P 1'
#
loop_
_entity.id
_entity.type
_entity.pdbx_description
1 polymer ?
#
loop_
_entity_poly.entity_id
_entity_poly.type
_entity_poly.pdbx_seq_one_letter_code
_entity_poly.pdbx_strand_id
1 'polypeptide(L)'
;MAINFKHSGENIDYVNGTGAIIKSGDPVVIGNAQIGIALVNIAIGATGTVKKEGVFSLPKNTSDAVTQGQKLWWDPTAKEVINAPALNAYFIGYADKAELAATATVHVDLEEFIEEGPRTLTLAAIGAEALNAGDFGSGDLTVLAPNTAAQTVSLASVAAIPPGSKLTVKKTSADAFAVTLDPAGAETIAGGATFATIDAANDLGQFVSTGAAWVLIHSVIAA
;
A
#
# COMPACT_ATOMS: atom_id res chain seq x y z
N MET A 1 -30.45 1.85 -26.92
CA MET A 1 -29.23 2.23 -26.17
C MET A 1 -29.67 3.00 -24.94
N ALA A 2 -29.13 2.68 -23.77
CA ALA A 2 -29.49 3.39 -22.54
C ALA A 2 -29.00 4.84 -22.60
N ILE A 3 -29.88 5.81 -22.33
CA ILE A 3 -29.58 7.26 -22.46
C ILE A 3 -28.58 7.77 -21.40
N ASN A 4 -28.32 6.95 -20.39
CA ASN A 4 -27.45 7.22 -19.26
C ASN A 4 -26.13 6.43 -19.31
N PHE A 5 -25.88 5.68 -20.39
CA PHE A 5 -24.59 5.01 -20.59
C PHE A 5 -23.46 6.05 -20.75
N LYS A 6 -22.35 5.88 -20.01
CA LYS A 6 -21.18 6.77 -20.08
C LYS A 6 -19.99 6.07 -20.74
N HIS A 7 -19.55 4.96 -20.17
CA HIS A 7 -18.48 4.11 -20.68
C HIS A 7 -18.60 2.70 -20.07
N SER A 8 -17.83 1.75 -20.60
CA SER A 8 -17.67 0.40 -20.01
C SER A 8 -17.07 0.49 -18.60
N GLY A 9 -17.42 -0.47 -17.73
CA GLY A 9 -16.94 -0.51 -16.33
C GLY A 9 -15.45 -0.79 -16.17
N GLU A 10 -14.79 -1.26 -17.24
CA GLU A 10 -13.33 -1.41 -17.32
C GLU A 10 -12.61 -0.05 -17.40
N ASN A 11 -13.34 1.02 -17.72
CA ASN A 11 -12.82 2.39 -17.78
C ASN A 11 -13.41 3.23 -16.65
N ILE A 12 -12.67 4.26 -16.24
CA ILE A 12 -13.13 5.29 -15.31
C ILE A 12 -12.76 6.67 -15.83
N ASP A 13 -13.71 7.60 -15.75
CA ASP A 13 -13.45 9.02 -15.90
C ASP A 13 -12.76 9.55 -14.63
N TYR A 14 -11.44 9.73 -14.71
CA TYR A 14 -10.60 10.13 -13.59
C TYR A 14 -10.29 11.62 -13.63
N VAL A 15 -10.48 12.32 -12.50
CA VAL A 15 -10.11 13.73 -12.34
C VAL A 15 -8.70 13.81 -11.77
N ASN A 16 -7.78 14.46 -12.49
CA ASN A 16 -6.41 14.64 -12.02
C ASN A 16 -6.33 15.74 -10.95
N GLY A 17 -6.47 15.35 -9.69
CA GLY A 17 -6.24 16.21 -8.52
C GLY A 17 -4.78 16.37 -8.11
N THR A 18 -3.83 15.82 -8.88
CA THR A 18 -2.39 15.88 -8.54
C THR A 18 -1.73 17.18 -8.99
N GLY A 19 -0.51 17.45 -8.54
CA GLY A 19 0.27 18.63 -8.92
C GLY A 19 0.96 18.57 -10.28
N ALA A 20 0.73 17.52 -11.08
CA ALA A 20 1.41 17.32 -12.37
C ALA A 20 0.47 16.68 -13.41
N ILE A 21 0.84 16.79 -14.68
CA ILE A 21 0.16 16.07 -15.76
C ILE A 21 0.37 14.57 -15.56
N ILE A 22 -0.72 13.79 -15.60
CA ILE A 22 -0.67 12.33 -15.72
C ILE A 22 -0.58 12.03 -17.21
N LYS A 23 0.45 11.31 -17.65
CA LYS A 23 0.63 10.97 -19.06
C LYS A 23 -0.10 9.68 -19.40
N SER A 24 -0.43 9.52 -20.68
CA SER A 24 -0.87 8.22 -21.19
C SER A 24 0.16 7.14 -20.87
N GLY A 25 -0.29 6.02 -20.33
CA GLY A 25 0.54 4.91 -19.86
C GLY A 25 0.97 5.01 -18.40
N ASP A 26 0.76 6.15 -17.73
CA ASP A 26 1.10 6.27 -16.31
C ASP A 26 0.13 5.47 -15.43
N PRO A 27 0.64 4.74 -14.42
CA PRO A 27 -0.18 4.17 -13.36
C PRO A 27 -0.85 5.25 -12.51
N VAL A 28 -2.14 5.05 -12.20
CA VAL A 28 -2.98 5.94 -11.42
C VAL A 28 -3.66 5.16 -10.31
N VAL A 29 -3.43 5.55 -9.05
CA VAL A 29 -4.14 4.98 -7.91
C VAL A 29 -5.59 5.47 -7.91
N ILE A 30 -6.54 4.54 -7.95
CA ILE A 30 -7.98 4.83 -8.00
C ILE A 30 -8.58 4.55 -6.62
N GLY A 31 -8.64 5.59 -5.79
CA GLY A 31 -9.10 5.48 -4.41
C GLY A 31 -8.30 4.42 -3.63
N ASN A 32 -9.00 3.58 -2.87
CA ASN A 32 -8.42 2.48 -2.12
C ASN A 32 -8.72 1.10 -2.75
N ALA A 33 -9.08 1.06 -4.03
CA ALA A 33 -9.57 -0.17 -4.67
C ALA A 33 -8.54 -0.84 -5.57
N GLN A 34 -7.89 -0.07 -6.45
CA GLN A 34 -6.96 -0.61 -7.44
C GLN A 34 -6.08 0.48 -8.07
N ILE A 35 -5.10 0.06 -8.88
CA ILE A 35 -4.40 0.94 -9.83
C ILE A 35 -4.98 0.71 -11.23
N GLY A 36 -5.17 1.80 -11.98
CA GLY A 36 -5.44 1.75 -13.41
C GLY A 36 -4.37 2.46 -14.23
N ILE A 37 -4.43 2.35 -15.56
CA ILE A 37 -3.50 2.99 -16.49
C ILE A 37 -4.20 4.10 -17.27
N ALA A 38 -3.63 5.30 -17.28
CA ALA A 38 -4.17 6.41 -18.05
C ALA A 38 -4.12 6.13 -19.56
N LEU A 39 -5.25 6.26 -20.25
CA LEU A 39 -5.33 6.07 -21.71
C LEU A 39 -5.02 7.33 -22.51
N VAL A 40 -4.97 8.48 -21.84
CA VAL A 40 -4.71 9.80 -22.42
C VAL A 40 -3.87 10.62 -21.45
N ASN A 41 -3.27 11.71 -21.94
CA ASN A 41 -2.71 12.71 -21.04
C ASN A 41 -3.85 13.44 -20.30
N ILE A 42 -3.76 13.53 -18.98
CA ILE A 42 -4.74 14.18 -18.11
C ILE A 42 -4.06 15.39 -17.46
N ALA A 43 -4.42 16.59 -17.93
CA ALA A 43 -3.91 17.84 -17.34
C ALA A 43 -4.38 18.01 -15.89
N ILE A 44 -3.68 18.84 -15.11
CA ILE A 44 -4.06 19.16 -13.73
C ILE A 44 -5.49 19.74 -13.70
N GLY A 45 -6.34 19.18 -12.85
CA GLY A 45 -7.75 19.56 -12.70
C GLY A 45 -8.66 19.09 -13.84
N ALA A 46 -8.13 18.44 -14.88
CA ALA A 46 -8.92 17.90 -15.98
C ALA A 46 -9.38 16.46 -15.71
N THR A 47 -10.39 16.03 -16.46
CA THR A 47 -10.86 14.64 -16.48
C THR A 47 -10.27 13.91 -17.69
N GLY A 48 -9.84 12.67 -17.50
CA GLY A 48 -9.40 11.80 -18.58
C GLY A 48 -9.68 10.33 -18.25
N THR A 49 -9.62 9.48 -19.27
CA THR A 49 -9.96 8.07 -19.13
C THR A 49 -8.79 7.26 -18.60
N VAL A 50 -9.05 6.45 -17.58
CA VAL A 50 -8.13 5.47 -17.01
C VAL A 50 -8.74 4.07 -17.17
N LYS A 51 -7.94 3.09 -17.59
CA LYS A 51 -8.38 1.70 -17.76
C LYS A 51 -7.95 0.87 -16.55
N LYS A 52 -8.88 0.11 -15.99
CA LYS A 52 -8.74 -0.66 -14.74
C LYS A 52 -8.35 -2.12 -14.97
N GLU A 53 -8.65 -2.65 -16.15
CA GLU A 53 -8.49 -4.07 -16.46
C GLU A 53 -7.63 -4.26 -17.73
N GLY A 54 -6.89 -5.36 -17.75
CA GLY A 54 -6.08 -5.81 -18.88
C GLY A 54 -4.57 -5.78 -18.62
N VAL A 55 -3.82 -6.19 -19.65
CA VAL A 55 -2.37 -6.33 -19.56
C VAL A 55 -1.65 -5.10 -20.10
N PHE A 56 -0.76 -4.50 -19.30
CA PHE A 56 0.01 -3.32 -19.67
C PHE A 56 1.52 -3.54 -19.50
N SER A 57 2.31 -2.98 -20.41
CA SER A 57 3.78 -2.95 -20.28
C SER A 57 4.20 -1.75 -19.44
N LEU A 58 4.77 -2.01 -18.27
CA LEU A 58 5.16 -0.99 -17.29
C LEU A 58 6.66 -1.06 -16.99
N PRO A 59 7.32 0.06 -16.64
CA PRO A 59 8.68 0.05 -16.14
C PRO A 59 8.80 -0.86 -14.92
N LYS A 60 9.88 -1.63 -14.81
CA LYS A 60 10.18 -2.43 -13.61
C LYS A 60 11.57 -2.16 -13.08
N ASN A 61 11.78 -2.50 -11.81
CA ASN A 61 13.12 -2.54 -11.25
C ASN A 61 13.97 -3.54 -12.03
N THR A 62 15.02 -3.05 -12.67
CA THR A 62 15.88 -3.88 -13.52
C THR A 62 16.69 -4.93 -12.75
N SER A 63 16.80 -4.81 -11.43
CA SER A 63 17.41 -5.85 -10.58
C SER A 63 16.50 -7.06 -10.41
N ASP A 64 15.19 -6.90 -10.62
CA ASP A 64 14.20 -7.95 -10.36
C ASP A 64 14.07 -8.89 -11.57
N ALA A 65 14.23 -10.18 -11.31
CA ALA A 65 13.69 -11.22 -12.18
C ALA A 65 12.24 -11.51 -11.77
N VAL A 66 11.37 -11.70 -12.76
CA VAL A 66 9.93 -11.93 -12.57
C VAL A 66 9.54 -13.25 -13.24
N THR A 67 8.73 -14.04 -12.55
CA THR A 67 8.12 -15.27 -13.09
C THR A 67 6.67 -15.02 -13.50
N GLN A 68 6.17 -15.75 -14.50
CA GLN A 68 4.77 -15.64 -14.91
C GLN A 68 3.83 -15.98 -13.74
N GLY A 69 2.77 -15.17 -13.57
CA GLY A 69 1.81 -15.29 -12.47
C GLY A 69 2.31 -14.77 -11.12
N GLN A 70 3.53 -14.22 -11.04
CA GLN A 70 4.04 -13.61 -9.81
C GLN A 70 3.27 -12.33 -9.48
N LYS A 71 2.95 -12.14 -8.19
CA LYS A 71 2.40 -10.89 -7.68
C LYS A 71 3.40 -9.75 -7.87
N LEU A 72 2.90 -8.59 -8.27
CA LEU A 72 3.69 -7.41 -8.54
C LEU A 72 3.12 -6.23 -7.76
N TRP A 73 4.00 -5.30 -7.41
CA TRP A 73 3.65 -4.06 -6.73
C TRP A 73 4.19 -2.87 -7.50
N TRP A 74 3.45 -1.77 -7.49
CA TRP A 74 3.89 -0.48 -8.00
C TRP A 74 4.52 0.34 -6.87
N ASP A 75 5.78 0.74 -7.06
CA ASP A 75 6.43 1.73 -6.22
C ASP A 75 6.18 3.13 -6.81
N PRO A 76 5.34 3.98 -6.18
CA PRO A 76 5.05 5.31 -6.69
C PRO A 76 6.22 6.29 -6.54
N THR A 77 7.20 5.98 -5.69
CA THR A 77 8.39 6.80 -5.44
C THR A 77 9.41 6.59 -6.54
N ALA A 78 9.76 5.32 -6.79
CA ALA A 78 10.69 4.94 -7.85
C ALA A 78 10.05 4.96 -9.25
N LYS A 79 8.71 4.92 -9.31
CA LYS A 79 7.91 4.83 -10.54
C LYS A 79 8.23 3.58 -11.35
N GLU A 80 8.35 2.47 -10.66
CA GLU A 80 8.63 1.17 -11.25
C GLU A 80 7.83 0.07 -10.54
N VAL A 81 7.61 -1.01 -11.27
CA VAL A 81 7.06 -2.25 -10.75
C VAL A 81 8.18 -3.04 -10.05
N ILE A 82 7.89 -3.53 -8.85
CA ILE A 82 8.77 -4.37 -8.03
C ILE A 82 8.14 -5.76 -7.81
N ASN A 83 8.97 -6.76 -7.54
CA ASN A 83 8.56 -8.16 -7.48
C ASN A 83 8.32 -8.72 -6.07
N ALA A 84 8.33 -7.84 -5.06
CA ALA A 84 8.11 -8.14 -3.65
C ALA A 84 7.36 -6.98 -2.97
N PRO A 85 6.59 -7.25 -1.92
CA PRO A 85 5.93 -6.18 -1.16
C PRO A 85 6.99 -5.32 -0.47
N ALA A 86 6.85 -4.00 -0.59
CA ALA A 86 7.70 -3.02 0.07
C ALA A 86 6.84 -1.96 0.75
N LEU A 87 7.41 -1.23 1.71
CA LEU A 87 6.70 -0.11 2.34
C LEU A 87 6.22 0.88 1.26
N ASN A 88 5.01 1.39 1.39
CA ASN A 88 4.41 2.40 0.53
C ASN A 88 4.09 1.96 -0.91
N ALA A 89 4.37 0.70 -1.28
CA ALA A 89 4.07 0.14 -2.59
C ALA A 89 2.62 -0.38 -2.66
N TYR A 90 2.01 -0.34 -3.83
CA TYR A 90 0.62 -0.79 -4.06
C TYR A 90 0.63 -2.09 -4.83
N PHE A 91 -0.14 -3.10 -4.41
CA PHE A 91 -0.38 -4.25 -5.28
C PHE A 91 -0.99 -3.77 -6.61
N ILE A 92 -0.47 -4.25 -7.74
CA ILE A 92 -0.93 -3.83 -9.07
C ILE A 92 -1.43 -5.00 -9.92
N GLY A 93 -1.19 -6.24 -9.49
CA GLY A 93 -1.67 -7.44 -10.16
C GLY A 93 -0.58 -8.49 -10.36
N TYR A 94 -0.66 -9.21 -11.48
CA TYR A 94 0.17 -10.38 -11.75
C TYR A 94 1.01 -10.23 -13.01
N ALA A 95 2.18 -10.86 -13.04
CA ALA A 95 3.03 -10.91 -14.22
C ALA A 95 2.39 -11.76 -15.32
N ASP A 96 2.02 -11.17 -16.46
CA ASP A 96 1.47 -11.89 -17.61
C ASP A 96 2.50 -12.84 -18.26
N LYS A 97 3.79 -12.50 -18.17
CA LYS A 97 4.91 -13.33 -18.63
C LYS A 97 6.13 -13.19 -17.72
N ALA A 98 7.02 -14.17 -17.80
CA ALA A 98 8.32 -14.09 -17.16
C ALA A 98 9.22 -13.04 -17.83
N GLU A 99 10.01 -12.33 -17.02
CA GLU A 99 10.97 -11.34 -17.47
C GLU A 99 12.26 -11.46 -16.66
N LEU A 100 13.40 -11.56 -17.35
CA LEU A 100 14.70 -11.65 -16.70
C LEU A 100 15.10 -10.34 -16.02
N ALA A 101 16.07 -10.38 -15.11
CA ALA A 101 16.76 -9.18 -14.67
C ALA A 101 17.41 -8.45 -15.87
N ALA A 102 17.73 -7.17 -15.70
CA ALA A 102 18.19 -6.22 -16.71
C ALA A 102 17.17 -5.82 -17.80
N THR A 103 16.01 -6.46 -17.88
CA THR A 103 14.90 -5.95 -18.70
C THR A 103 14.25 -4.76 -17.99
N ALA A 104 13.89 -3.71 -18.74
CA ALA A 104 13.37 -2.46 -18.18
C ALA A 104 11.85 -2.45 -17.99
N THR A 105 11.14 -3.46 -18.52
CA THR A 105 9.68 -3.49 -18.50
C THR A 105 9.13 -4.87 -18.13
N VAL A 106 7.91 -4.90 -17.61
CA VAL A 106 7.14 -6.11 -17.34
C VAL A 106 5.70 -5.94 -17.81
N HIS A 107 5.08 -7.03 -18.27
CA HIS A 107 3.65 -7.05 -18.58
C HIS A 107 2.88 -7.39 -17.31
N VAL A 108 1.99 -6.50 -16.90
CA VAL A 108 1.17 -6.64 -15.68
C VAL A 108 -0.28 -6.80 -16.08
N ASP A 109 -0.90 -7.90 -15.71
CA ASP A 109 -2.35 -8.07 -15.69
C ASP A 109 -2.90 -7.39 -14.44
N LEU A 110 -3.68 -6.31 -14.63
CA LEU A 110 -4.14 -5.45 -13.54
C LEU A 110 -5.20 -6.14 -12.69
N GLU A 111 -5.10 -5.98 -11.37
CA GLU A 111 -6.06 -6.53 -10.42
C GLU A 111 -6.37 -5.57 -9.26
N GLU A 112 -7.46 -5.86 -8.55
CA GLU A 112 -7.87 -5.12 -7.37
C GLU A 112 -6.97 -5.41 -6.17
N PHE A 113 -6.81 -4.43 -5.27
CA PHE A 113 -5.94 -4.54 -4.10
C PHE A 113 -6.34 -5.69 -3.16
N ILE A 114 -7.62 -6.06 -3.14
CA ILE A 114 -8.13 -7.18 -2.33
C ILE A 114 -7.54 -8.53 -2.73
N GLU A 115 -7.13 -8.68 -4.00
CA GLU A 115 -6.52 -9.91 -4.54
C GLU A 115 -5.06 -10.10 -4.07
N GLU A 116 -4.45 -9.07 -3.47
CA GLU A 116 -3.15 -9.21 -2.79
C GLU A 116 -3.24 -10.23 -1.65
N GLY A 117 -4.37 -10.29 -0.94
CA GLY A 117 -4.51 -11.03 0.31
C GLY A 117 -3.73 -10.41 1.47
N PRO A 118 -3.52 -11.15 2.57
CA PRO A 118 -2.84 -10.63 3.75
C PRO A 118 -1.41 -10.18 3.42
N ARG A 119 -1.09 -8.93 3.74
CA ARG A 119 0.24 -8.36 3.49
C ARG A 119 1.10 -8.46 4.74
N THR A 120 2.36 -8.85 4.58
CA THR A 120 3.36 -8.82 5.68
C THR A 120 4.58 -8.03 5.25
N LEU A 121 4.96 -7.05 6.06
CA LEU A 121 6.16 -6.22 5.87
C LEU A 121 7.10 -6.38 7.06
N THR A 122 8.40 -6.29 6.82
CA THR A 122 9.42 -6.19 7.88
C THR A 122 10.03 -4.80 7.84
N LEU A 123 9.99 -4.08 8.95
CA LEU A 123 10.58 -2.75 9.07
C LEU A 123 12.10 -2.81 9.15
N ALA A 124 12.77 -1.67 8.89
CA ALA A 124 14.17 -1.56 9.26
C ALA A 124 14.32 -1.67 10.79
N ALA A 125 15.47 -2.19 11.24
CA ALA A 125 15.74 -2.36 12.67
C ALA A 125 15.98 -1.03 13.41
N ILE A 126 16.25 0.05 12.69
CA ILE A 126 16.56 1.37 13.26
C ILE A 126 15.99 2.43 12.31
N GLY A 127 15.61 3.58 12.86
CA GLY A 127 15.09 4.70 12.11
C GLY A 127 13.58 4.79 12.20
N ALA A 128 13.05 5.99 11.95
CA ALA A 128 11.62 6.21 11.86
C ALA A 128 11.09 5.60 10.55
N GLU A 129 9.94 4.94 10.66
CA GLU A 129 9.25 4.31 9.54
C GLU A 129 7.88 4.98 9.36
N ALA A 130 7.39 5.01 8.14
CA ALA A 130 6.10 5.62 7.82
C ALA A 130 5.28 4.69 6.92
N LEU A 131 4.10 4.30 7.40
CA LEU A 131 3.09 3.60 6.62
C LEU A 131 2.20 4.62 5.90
N ASN A 132 1.80 4.28 4.67
CA ASN A 132 0.85 5.08 3.90
C ASN A 132 -0.41 4.28 3.53
N ALA A 133 -1.35 4.93 2.82
CA ALA A 133 -2.59 4.29 2.41
C ALA A 133 -2.40 3.04 1.52
N GLY A 134 -1.29 2.97 0.76
CA GLY A 134 -0.96 1.83 -0.09
C GLY A 134 -0.56 0.58 0.67
N ASP A 135 0.01 0.73 1.87
CA ASP A 135 0.31 -0.43 2.74
C ASP A 135 -0.95 -1.14 3.22
N PHE A 136 -2.10 -0.45 3.20
CA PHE A 136 -3.41 -0.98 3.61
C PHE A 136 -4.31 -1.34 2.43
N GLY A 137 -3.79 -1.37 1.20
CA GLY A 137 -4.57 -1.66 0.00
C GLY A 137 -5.36 -2.98 0.11
N SER A 138 -4.74 -4.02 0.67
CA SER A 138 -5.37 -5.33 0.84
C SER A 138 -6.32 -5.46 2.04
N GLY A 139 -6.43 -4.41 2.85
CA GLY A 139 -7.25 -4.38 4.06
C GLY A 139 -6.60 -5.00 5.29
N ASP A 140 -5.78 -6.05 5.16
CA ASP A 140 -5.11 -6.71 6.29
C ASP A 140 -3.58 -6.61 6.18
N LEU A 141 -2.97 -5.76 7.03
CA LEU A 141 -1.53 -5.53 7.09
C LEU A 141 -0.92 -6.09 8.39
N THR A 142 0.16 -6.86 8.25
CA THR A 142 1.05 -7.27 9.34
C THR A 142 2.42 -6.62 9.19
N VAL A 143 2.92 -6.03 10.26
CA VAL A 143 4.22 -5.38 10.35
C VAL A 143 5.06 -6.09 11.39
N LEU A 144 6.22 -6.58 10.98
CA LEU A 144 7.25 -7.13 11.85
C LEU A 144 8.28 -6.05 12.13
N ALA A 145 8.44 -5.68 13.40
CA ALA A 145 9.36 -4.66 13.85
C ALA A 145 10.58 -5.31 14.55
N PRO A 146 11.73 -5.44 13.87
CA PRO A 146 12.95 -6.01 14.44
C PRO A 146 13.78 -4.96 15.18
N ASN A 147 13.15 -3.96 15.81
CA ASN A 147 13.83 -2.75 16.24
C ASN A 147 14.90 -3.02 17.32
N THR A 148 16.12 -2.56 17.09
CA THR A 148 17.24 -2.65 18.04
C THR A 148 17.53 -1.32 18.74
N ALA A 149 16.70 -0.31 18.48
CA ALA A 149 16.66 1.00 19.11
C ALA A 149 15.19 1.46 19.22
N ALA A 150 14.94 2.57 19.93
CA ALA A 150 13.62 3.18 19.94
C ALA A 150 13.21 3.54 18.49
N GLN A 151 12.03 3.08 18.08
CA GLN A 151 11.52 3.26 16.72
C GLN A 151 10.11 3.82 16.79
N THR A 152 9.87 4.86 15.99
CA THR A 152 8.52 5.38 15.75
C THR A 152 8.04 4.89 14.39
N VAL A 153 6.82 4.35 14.35
CA VAL A 153 6.10 3.98 13.14
C VAL A 153 4.93 4.95 13.00
N SER A 154 5.08 5.92 12.09
CA SER A 154 4.01 6.85 11.75
C SER A 154 2.98 6.16 10.87
N LEU A 155 1.71 6.25 11.24
CA LEU A 155 0.61 5.62 10.53
C LEU A 155 0.00 6.59 9.51
N ALA A 156 -0.62 6.02 8.48
CA ALA A 156 -1.44 6.76 7.55
C ALA A 156 -2.68 7.36 8.26
N SER A 157 -3.17 8.49 7.76
CA SER A 157 -4.43 9.05 8.24
C SER A 157 -5.55 8.04 8.04
N VAL A 158 -6.30 7.78 9.12
CA VAL A 158 -7.43 6.83 9.11
C VAL A 158 -8.53 7.22 8.12
N ALA A 159 -8.61 8.49 7.71
CA ALA A 159 -9.54 8.94 6.68
C ALA A 159 -9.18 8.44 5.26
N ALA A 160 -7.91 8.12 5.04
CA ALA A 160 -7.42 7.53 3.79
C ALA A 160 -7.40 5.99 3.83
N ILE A 161 -7.79 5.38 4.96
CA ILE A 161 -7.81 3.93 5.15
C ILE A 161 -9.26 3.45 5.18
N PRO A 162 -9.64 2.43 4.39
CA PRO A 162 -10.98 1.85 4.47
C PRO A 162 -11.35 1.44 5.92
N PRO A 163 -12.53 1.83 6.42
CA PRO A 163 -13.01 1.32 7.70
C PRO A 163 -13.06 -0.21 7.70
N GLY A 164 -12.55 -0.83 8.75
CA GLY A 164 -12.41 -2.28 8.87
C GLY A 164 -11.01 -2.81 8.54
N SER A 165 -10.14 -2.02 7.91
CA SER A 165 -8.74 -2.44 7.67
C SER A 165 -8.02 -2.73 8.99
N LYS A 166 -7.24 -3.80 9.02
CA LYS A 166 -6.48 -4.25 10.19
C LYS A 166 -5.00 -3.92 10.06
N LEU A 167 -4.44 -3.45 11.17
CA LEU A 167 -3.00 -3.34 11.38
C LEU A 167 -2.61 -4.31 12.50
N THR A 168 -1.69 -5.21 12.23
CA THR A 168 -1.03 -6.02 13.26
C THR A 168 0.43 -5.61 13.33
N VAL A 169 0.90 -5.14 14.48
CA VAL A 169 2.32 -4.84 14.70
C VAL A 169 2.87 -5.84 15.69
N LYS A 170 3.95 -6.52 15.32
CA LYS A 170 4.65 -7.48 16.16
C LYS A 170 6.12 -7.12 16.28
N LYS A 171 6.61 -6.96 17.51
CA LYS A 171 8.05 -6.84 17.76
C LYS A 171 8.70 -8.22 17.71
N THR A 172 9.83 -8.31 17.02
CA THR A 172 10.54 -9.59 16.81
C THR A 172 11.91 -9.65 17.48
N SER A 173 12.49 -8.50 17.82
CA SER A 173 13.75 -8.42 18.57
C SER A 173 13.53 -8.58 20.07
N ALA A 174 14.56 -9.06 20.78
CA ALA A 174 14.58 -9.13 22.24
C ALA A 174 15.16 -7.87 22.90
N ASP A 175 15.62 -6.91 22.12
CA ASP A 175 16.15 -5.64 22.62
C ASP A 175 15.05 -4.82 23.29
N ALA A 176 15.33 -4.30 24.48
CA ALA A 176 14.40 -3.57 25.35
C ALA A 176 14.15 -2.13 24.86
N PHE A 177 13.64 -2.02 23.64
CA PHE A 177 13.23 -0.75 23.02
C PHE A 177 11.81 -0.88 22.49
N ALA A 178 10.94 0.04 22.89
CA ALA A 178 9.56 0.10 22.43
C ALA A 178 9.46 0.43 20.93
N VAL A 179 8.49 -0.21 20.27
CA VAL A 179 7.92 0.25 19.01
C VAL A 179 6.80 1.21 19.36
N THR A 180 6.96 2.48 18.98
CA THR A 180 5.95 3.52 19.20
C THR A 180 5.14 3.70 17.93
N LEU A 181 3.85 3.41 18.00
CA LEU A 181 2.90 3.71 16.92
C LEU A 181 2.37 5.14 17.11
N ASP A 182 2.47 5.93 16.04
CA ASP A 182 2.08 7.34 16.01
C ASP A 182 1.00 7.54 14.93
N PRO A 183 -0.28 7.74 15.30
CA PRO A 183 -1.37 7.99 14.36
C PRO A 183 -1.20 9.35 13.65
N ALA A 184 -1.91 9.58 12.55
CA ALA A 184 -1.72 10.83 11.81
C ALA A 184 -2.42 12.00 12.52
N GLY A 185 -1.69 13.10 12.73
CA GLY A 185 -2.29 14.35 13.20
C GLY A 185 -3.01 14.22 14.56
N ALA A 186 -4.33 14.38 14.57
CA ALA A 186 -5.17 14.42 15.77
C ALA A 186 -5.94 13.11 16.05
N GLU A 187 -5.65 12.06 15.29
CA GLU A 187 -6.32 10.77 15.39
C GLU A 187 -5.83 10.00 16.62
N THR A 188 -6.66 9.10 17.15
CA THR A 188 -6.28 8.32 18.34
C THR A 188 -5.92 6.88 17.97
N ILE A 189 -4.99 6.28 18.72
CA ILE A 189 -4.67 4.86 18.70
C ILE A 189 -4.86 4.25 20.09
N ALA A 190 -5.70 3.23 20.20
CA ALA A 190 -6.12 2.65 21.48
C ALA A 190 -6.64 3.71 22.49
N GLY A 191 -7.25 4.79 21.99
CA GLY A 191 -7.72 5.92 22.79
C GLY A 191 -6.64 6.91 23.25
N GLY A 192 -5.37 6.67 22.92
CA GLY A 192 -4.24 7.57 23.18
C GLY A 192 -3.75 8.32 21.94
N ALA A 193 -2.82 9.25 22.16
CA ALA A 193 -2.12 9.95 21.08
C ALA A 193 -1.02 9.10 20.44
N THR A 194 -0.49 8.11 21.16
CA THR A 194 0.47 7.11 20.65
C THR A 194 0.25 5.77 21.35
N PHE A 195 0.80 4.69 20.79
CA PHE A 195 0.80 3.37 21.41
C PHE A 195 2.23 2.82 21.47
N ALA A 196 2.79 2.69 22.66
CA ALA A 196 4.20 2.33 22.87
C ALA A 196 4.38 1.16 23.85
N THR A 197 3.38 0.28 23.98
CA THR A 197 3.44 -0.86 24.91
C THR A 197 4.07 -2.11 24.29
N ILE A 198 4.51 -2.06 23.03
CA ILE A 198 5.15 -3.17 22.33
C ILE A 198 6.66 -3.01 22.52
N ASP A 199 7.22 -3.59 23.59
CA ASP A 199 8.60 -3.31 24.01
C ASP A 199 9.47 -4.54 24.27
N ALA A 200 8.88 -5.74 24.27
CA ALA A 200 9.56 -7.01 24.39
C ALA A 200 9.40 -7.91 23.15
N ALA A 201 10.26 -8.92 23.04
CA ALA A 201 10.17 -9.91 21.96
C ALA A 201 8.81 -10.61 21.95
N ASN A 202 8.18 -10.64 20.78
CA ASN A 202 6.87 -11.21 20.51
C ASN A 202 5.68 -10.41 21.05
N ASP A 203 5.90 -9.22 21.60
CA ASP A 203 4.80 -8.31 21.85
C ASP A 203 4.08 -7.99 20.55
N LEU A 204 2.76 -7.90 20.64
CA LEU A 204 1.89 -7.67 19.50
C LEU A 204 0.71 -6.79 19.89
N GLY A 205 0.38 -5.85 19.01
CA GLY A 205 -0.88 -5.11 19.01
C GLY A 205 -1.61 -5.29 17.69
N GLN A 206 -2.90 -5.59 17.73
CA GLN A 206 -3.79 -5.65 16.57
C GLN A 206 -4.87 -4.57 16.69
N PHE A 207 -4.99 -3.78 15.63
CA PHE A 207 -5.84 -2.61 15.56
C PHE A 207 -6.75 -2.70 14.34
N VAL A 208 -7.95 -2.11 14.44
CA VAL A 208 -8.88 -1.90 13.33
C VAL A 208 -9.08 -0.40 13.12
N SER A 209 -8.99 0.04 11.86
CA SER A 209 -9.41 1.40 11.48
C SER A 209 -10.93 1.51 11.52
N THR A 210 -11.44 2.54 12.17
CA THR A 210 -12.87 2.91 12.15
C THR A 210 -13.18 3.99 11.11
N GLY A 211 -12.17 4.49 10.39
CA GLY A 211 -12.24 5.72 9.60
C GLY A 211 -12.07 7.01 10.43
N ALA A 212 -12.00 6.91 11.76
CA ALA A 212 -11.78 8.05 12.67
C ALA A 212 -10.71 7.80 13.74
N ALA A 213 -10.43 6.53 14.05
CA ALA A 213 -9.44 6.10 15.03
C ALA A 213 -8.96 4.68 14.76
N TRP A 214 -7.80 4.34 15.32
CA TRP A 214 -7.30 2.97 15.44
C TRP A 214 -7.76 2.37 16.76
N VAL A 215 -8.64 1.38 16.70
CA VAL A 215 -9.16 0.68 17.88
C VAL A 215 -8.36 -0.59 18.11
N LEU A 216 -7.76 -0.74 19.29
CA LEU A 216 -7.09 -1.98 19.70
C LEU A 216 -8.14 -3.07 19.91
N ILE A 217 -8.00 -4.19 19.19
CA ILE A 217 -8.91 -5.34 19.28
C ILE A 217 -8.27 -6.56 19.94
N HIS A 218 -6.94 -6.65 19.90
CA HIS A 218 -6.19 -7.72 20.53
C HIS A 218 -4.76 -7.28 20.81
N SER A 219 -4.19 -7.72 21.93
CA SER A 219 -2.76 -7.58 22.20
C SER A 219 -2.23 -8.78 22.97
N VAL A 220 -0.93 -9.04 22.79
CA VAL A 220 -0.13 -9.94 23.60
C VAL A 220 1.07 -9.13 24.05
N ILE A 221 1.16 -8.83 25.34
CA ILE A 221 2.23 -8.02 25.92
C ILE A 221 2.90 -8.89 26.98
N ALA A 222 4.22 -9.05 26.89
CA ALA A 222 5.01 -9.76 27.88
C ALA A 222 4.90 -9.05 29.25
N ALA A 223 4.99 -9.85 30.31
CA ALA A 223 4.95 -9.36 31.69
C ALA A 223 6.30 -8.78 32.13
#